data_AF-A0A426UE03-F1
#
_entry.id   AF-A0A426UE03-F1
#
_cell.length_a   1.000
_cell.length_b   1.000
_cell.length_c   1.000
_cell.angle_alpha   90.00
_cell.angle_beta   90.00
_cell.angle_gamma   90.00
#
_symmetry.space_group_name_H-M   'P 1'
#
loop_
_entity.id
_entity.type
_entity.pdbx_description
1 polymer ?
#
loop_
_entity_poly.entity_id
_entity_poly.type
_entity_poly.pdbx_seq_one_letter_code
_entity_poly.pdbx_strand_id
1 'polypeptide(L)'
;MPIFLREPEAPAGGPDGKGWNRLSLNAHGGTGHQCALRPRRWGALLESQDTRRARWGGFGRCINRGRCDGCPVLDAWRGQCTVIPINAPRVLVRVELFFAPDTRFTGPTGYRLWVTTGPEDRNFRDRQPWTWEDAARVRGWNLGPAYHDEYGEGFWLERTAHVPAQGCIITTRARDSFTRHAFRVARCRVALLHCTAECRHDAQLLNAISHACPGPEGANEERVAVPWALARKVTVPPAENIRFYIDVRPLSVKITAVDSARSECARLTLSGSGWSAERVQAAVDALRAHLAAVSSPSR
;
A
#
# COMPACT_ATOMS: atom_id res chain seq x y z
N MET A 1 -15.71 -7.18 18.22
CA MET A 1 -15.49 -7.54 16.80
C MET A 1 -15.37 -9.06 16.71
N PRO A 2 -16.21 -9.77 15.93
CA PRO A 2 -16.12 -11.23 15.85
C PRO A 2 -14.90 -11.63 15.03
N ILE A 3 -13.83 -12.05 15.72
CA ILE A 3 -12.67 -12.69 15.11
C ILE A 3 -12.93 -14.19 14.92
N PHE A 4 -13.75 -14.75 15.81
CA PHE A 4 -14.19 -16.13 15.76
C PHE A 4 -15.48 -16.25 14.94
N LEU A 5 -15.43 -17.06 13.89
CA LEU A 5 -16.58 -17.34 13.03
C LEU A 5 -17.04 -18.76 13.33
N ARG A 6 -18.17 -18.87 14.05
CA ARG A 6 -18.78 -20.17 14.37
C ARG A 6 -19.20 -20.86 13.08
N GLU A 7 -19.03 -22.17 13.07
CA GLU A 7 -19.55 -23.00 11.99
C GLU A 7 -21.07 -22.93 12.04
N PRO A 8 -21.76 -22.64 10.92
CA PRO A 8 -23.20 -22.65 10.88
C PRO A 8 -23.72 -24.01 11.33
N GLU A 9 -24.60 -24.02 12.32
CA GLU A 9 -25.27 -25.24 12.70
C GLU A 9 -26.19 -25.66 11.55
N ALA A 10 -26.06 -26.92 11.15
CA ALA A 10 -27.03 -27.57 10.28
C ALA A 10 -28.38 -27.55 11.02
N PRO A 11 -29.43 -26.84 10.54
CA PRO A 11 -30.73 -26.98 11.17
C PRO A 11 -31.16 -28.44 11.07
N ALA A 12 -31.65 -29.00 12.18
CA ALA A 12 -32.23 -30.33 12.18
C ALA A 12 -33.54 -30.29 11.37
N GLY A 13 -33.44 -30.52 10.05
CA GLY A 13 -34.61 -30.64 9.18
C GLY A 13 -34.45 -30.18 7.74
N GLY A 14 -33.51 -29.29 7.39
CA GLY A 14 -33.53 -28.64 6.07
C GLY A 14 -34.79 -27.77 5.85
N PRO A 15 -34.78 -26.85 4.86
CA PRO A 15 -35.97 -26.07 4.54
C PRO A 15 -37.14 -26.93 4.01
N ASP A 16 -36.88 -28.19 3.65
CA ASP A 16 -37.85 -29.16 3.14
C ASP A 16 -38.27 -30.23 4.15
N GLY A 17 -37.78 -30.17 5.40
CA GLY A 17 -38.07 -31.19 6.43
C GLY A 17 -37.43 -32.56 6.17
N LYS A 18 -36.63 -32.72 5.10
CA LYS A 18 -36.03 -33.99 4.67
C LYS A 18 -34.54 -34.11 4.99
N GLY A 19 -33.99 -33.17 5.76
CA GLY A 19 -32.59 -33.18 6.18
C GLY A 19 -31.59 -32.67 5.13
N TRP A 20 -32.05 -32.23 3.95
CA TRP A 20 -31.20 -31.60 2.95
C TRP A 20 -31.00 -30.13 3.30
N ASN A 21 -29.98 -29.86 4.12
CA ASN A 21 -29.61 -28.48 4.38
C ASN A 21 -28.96 -27.88 3.13
N ARG A 22 -29.46 -26.71 2.67
CA ARG A 22 -28.75 -25.80 1.74
C ARG A 22 -27.52 -25.19 2.41
N LEU A 23 -26.71 -26.02 3.06
CA LEU A 23 -25.39 -25.60 3.44
C LEU A 23 -24.61 -25.37 2.15
N SER A 24 -23.88 -24.25 2.08
CA SER A 24 -22.90 -24.08 1.03
C SER A 24 -22.00 -25.33 1.00
N LEU A 25 -21.59 -25.81 -0.18
CA LEU A 25 -20.67 -26.96 -0.33
C LEU A 25 -19.46 -26.91 0.64
N ASN A 26 -19.05 -25.70 1.05
CA ASN A 26 -17.99 -25.46 2.03
C ASN A 26 -18.27 -26.03 3.44
N ALA A 27 -19.54 -26.16 3.87
CA ALA A 27 -19.89 -26.70 5.20
C ALA A 27 -19.86 -28.23 5.22
N HIS A 28 -20.03 -28.87 4.06
CA HIS A 28 -19.84 -30.31 3.94
C HIS A 28 -18.36 -30.72 3.99
N GLY A 29 -17.42 -29.79 3.80
CA GLY A 29 -15.97 -30.03 3.89
C GLY A 29 -15.41 -30.07 5.32
N GLY A 30 -16.26 -30.01 6.36
CA GLY A 30 -15.81 -30.09 7.76
C GLY A 30 -14.77 -29.04 8.12
N THR A 31 -14.88 -27.83 7.59
CA THR A 31 -13.86 -26.80 7.82
C THR A 31 -13.87 -26.31 9.27
N GLY A 32 -14.92 -26.57 10.05
CA GLY A 32 -14.98 -26.22 11.46
C GLY A 32 -15.15 -24.72 11.67
N HIS A 33 -14.95 -24.29 12.91
CA HIS A 33 -14.89 -22.87 13.24
C HIS A 33 -13.73 -22.19 12.52
N GLN A 34 -13.95 -20.96 12.07
CA GLN A 34 -12.98 -20.19 11.28
C GLN A 34 -12.49 -18.94 12.03
N CYS A 35 -11.37 -18.38 11.57
CA CYS A 35 -10.80 -17.14 12.10
C CYS A 35 -10.85 -16.04 11.02
N ALA A 36 -11.54 -14.93 11.29
CA ALA A 36 -11.69 -13.81 10.37
C ALA A 36 -10.35 -13.13 9.98
N LEU A 37 -9.26 -13.43 10.69
CA LEU A 37 -7.91 -12.93 10.41
C LEU A 37 -7.08 -13.88 9.53
N ARG A 38 -7.66 -14.99 9.08
CA ARG A 38 -7.00 -16.00 8.23
C ARG A 38 -7.73 -16.13 6.89
N PRO A 39 -7.73 -15.11 6.03
CA PRO A 39 -8.43 -15.21 4.75
C PRO A 39 -7.85 -16.34 3.89
N ARG A 40 -8.65 -16.89 2.98
CA ARG A 40 -8.19 -17.89 1.99
C ARG A 40 -8.46 -17.50 0.54
N ARG A 41 -9.04 -16.31 0.34
CA ARG A 41 -9.46 -15.76 -0.95
C ARG A 41 -9.59 -14.25 -0.85
N TRP A 42 -9.59 -13.56 -1.98
CA TRP A 42 -9.66 -12.10 -2.05
C TRP A 42 -10.86 -11.50 -1.29
N GLY A 43 -12.06 -12.04 -1.49
CA GLY A 43 -13.26 -11.52 -0.79
C GLY A 43 -13.16 -11.63 0.74
N ALA A 44 -12.54 -12.69 1.24
CA ALA A 44 -12.30 -12.86 2.68
C ALA A 44 -11.16 -11.95 3.17
N LEU A 45 -10.16 -11.67 2.33
CA LEU A 45 -9.11 -10.70 2.64
C LEU A 45 -9.71 -9.30 2.81
N LEU A 46 -10.64 -8.90 1.94
CA LEU A 46 -11.39 -7.65 2.07
C LEU A 46 -12.18 -7.61 3.39
N GLU A 47 -12.91 -8.66 3.71
CA GLU A 47 -13.63 -8.79 4.98
C GLU A 47 -12.70 -8.81 6.21
N SER A 48 -11.47 -9.31 6.08
CA SER A 48 -10.50 -9.34 7.19
C SER A 48 -9.99 -7.95 7.60
N GLN A 49 -10.08 -6.96 6.70
CA GLN A 49 -9.75 -5.57 7.02
C GLN A 49 -10.78 -4.92 7.94
N ASP A 50 -12.04 -5.37 7.85
CA ASP A 50 -13.13 -4.98 8.74
C ASP A 50 -13.95 -6.21 9.15
N THR A 51 -13.49 -6.88 10.20
CA THR A 51 -14.06 -8.16 10.65
C THR A 51 -15.52 -8.07 11.11
N ARG A 52 -16.09 -6.87 11.24
CA ARG A 52 -17.54 -6.70 11.44
C ARG A 52 -18.37 -7.24 10.27
N ARG A 53 -17.77 -7.30 9.08
CA ARG A 53 -18.39 -7.79 7.84
C ARG A 53 -18.08 -9.26 7.57
N ALA A 54 -17.21 -9.88 8.36
CA ALA A 54 -16.70 -11.22 8.10
C ALA A 54 -17.80 -12.28 8.23
N ARG A 55 -17.92 -13.14 7.21
CA ARG A 55 -18.86 -14.26 7.18
C ARG A 55 -18.13 -15.60 7.10
N TRP A 56 -18.72 -16.62 7.69
CA TRP A 56 -18.18 -17.98 7.61
C TRP A 56 -18.12 -18.46 6.15
N GLY A 57 -17.05 -19.17 5.77
CA GLY A 57 -16.89 -19.82 4.46
C GLY A 57 -15.73 -19.31 3.60
N GLY A 58 -15.03 -18.24 4.00
CA GLY A 58 -13.89 -17.67 3.26
C GLY A 58 -12.55 -17.74 3.99
N PHE A 59 -12.53 -18.30 5.20
CA PHE A 59 -11.43 -18.17 6.14
C PHE A 59 -10.85 -19.54 6.55
N GLY A 60 -9.61 -19.53 7.04
CA GLY A 60 -8.93 -20.68 7.62
C GLY A 60 -9.46 -21.03 9.00
N ARG A 61 -9.14 -22.26 9.45
CA ARG A 61 -9.60 -22.79 10.75
C ARG A 61 -9.19 -21.89 11.91
N CYS A 62 -10.08 -21.74 12.89
CA CYS A 62 -9.73 -21.16 14.17
C CYS A 62 -8.89 -22.16 14.96
N ILE A 63 -7.68 -21.73 15.37
CA ILE A 63 -6.77 -22.58 16.15
C ILE A 63 -7.02 -22.51 17.66
N ASN A 64 -7.70 -21.46 18.15
CA ASN A 64 -7.91 -21.22 19.59
C ASN A 64 -9.38 -21.29 20.03
N ARG A 65 -10.26 -21.88 19.20
CA ARG A 65 -11.68 -22.13 19.53
C ARG A 65 -12.42 -20.94 20.15
N GLY A 66 -12.18 -19.75 19.64
CA GLY A 66 -12.82 -18.50 20.09
C GLY A 66 -12.15 -17.78 21.26
N ARG A 67 -11.15 -18.38 21.92
CA ARG A 67 -10.32 -17.72 22.93
C ARG A 67 -9.36 -16.76 22.21
N CYS A 68 -9.75 -15.51 22.05
CA CYS A 68 -8.94 -14.55 21.29
C CYS A 68 -7.85 -13.90 22.14
N ASP A 69 -8.00 -13.92 23.47
CA ASP A 69 -7.00 -13.41 24.40
C ASP A 69 -5.75 -14.30 24.36
N GLY A 70 -4.59 -13.71 24.05
CA GLY A 70 -3.33 -14.43 23.85
C GLY A 70 -3.29 -15.33 22.61
N CYS A 71 -4.20 -15.13 21.64
CA CYS A 71 -4.19 -15.89 20.40
C CYS A 71 -3.02 -15.45 19.51
N PRO A 72 -2.11 -16.36 19.11
CA PRO A 72 -0.92 -15.98 18.34
C PRO A 72 -1.26 -15.38 16.97
N VAL A 73 -2.42 -15.73 16.39
CA VAL A 73 -2.90 -15.12 15.14
C VAL A 73 -3.27 -13.65 15.35
N LEU A 74 -3.95 -13.34 16.46
CA LEU A 74 -4.33 -11.97 16.79
C LEU A 74 -3.11 -11.14 17.18
N ASP A 75 -2.19 -11.74 17.95
CA ASP A 75 -0.95 -11.08 18.37
C ASP A 75 -0.06 -10.79 17.16
N ALA A 76 0.11 -11.74 16.24
CA ALA A 76 0.80 -11.51 14.97
C ALA A 76 0.11 -10.42 14.14
N TRP A 77 -1.22 -10.41 14.05
CA TRP A 77 -1.95 -9.39 13.30
C TRP A 77 -1.79 -7.97 13.88
N ARG A 78 -1.64 -7.85 15.20
CA ARG A 78 -1.43 -6.57 15.90
C ARG A 78 0.04 -6.13 15.87
N GLY A 79 0.97 -7.05 16.06
CA GLY A 79 2.39 -6.76 16.27
C GLY A 79 3.29 -6.93 15.04
N GLN A 80 2.84 -7.63 13.99
CA GLN A 80 3.61 -7.88 12.79
C GLN A 80 2.98 -7.17 11.59
N CYS A 81 3.82 -6.57 10.75
CA CYS A 81 3.41 -5.92 9.51
C CYS A 81 4.15 -6.57 8.35
N THR A 82 3.40 -7.01 7.34
CA THR A 82 4.00 -7.51 6.10
C THR A 82 4.43 -6.32 5.25
N VAL A 83 5.74 -6.21 5.01
CA VAL A 83 6.32 -5.14 4.20
C VAL A 83 6.26 -5.53 2.72
N ILE A 84 5.76 -4.62 1.88
CA ILE A 84 5.80 -4.79 0.42
C ILE A 84 7.22 -4.48 -0.06
N PRO A 85 7.95 -5.44 -0.65
CA PRO A 85 9.36 -5.27 -1.00
C PRO A 85 9.58 -4.44 -2.28
N ILE A 86 8.55 -3.74 -2.77
CA ILE A 86 8.56 -3.02 -4.04
C ILE A 86 8.24 -1.55 -3.79
N ASN A 87 9.07 -0.64 -4.33
CA ASN A 87 8.79 0.80 -4.32
C ASN A 87 7.96 1.21 -5.55
N ALA A 88 6.69 0.81 -5.56
CA ALA A 88 5.70 1.23 -6.56
C ALA A 88 4.46 1.84 -5.89
N PRO A 89 3.72 2.73 -6.59
CA PRO A 89 2.45 3.29 -6.09
C PRO A 89 1.34 2.23 -6.03
N ARG A 90 1.41 1.22 -6.90
CA ARG A 90 0.55 0.04 -6.89
C ARG A 90 1.38 -1.20 -7.17
N VAL A 91 0.99 -2.33 -6.59
CA VAL A 91 1.59 -3.64 -6.88
C VAL A 91 0.47 -4.64 -7.18
N LEU A 92 0.74 -5.58 -8.06
CA LEU A 92 -0.16 -6.69 -8.33
C LEU A 92 0.23 -7.86 -7.44
N VAL A 93 -0.73 -8.47 -6.77
CA VAL A 93 -0.56 -9.72 -6.03
C VAL A 93 -1.22 -10.84 -6.81
N ARG A 94 -0.43 -11.71 -7.44
CA ARG A 94 -0.92 -12.89 -8.17
C ARG A 94 -1.16 -14.05 -7.21
N VAL A 95 -2.24 -14.79 -7.42
CA VAL A 95 -2.63 -15.95 -6.62
C VAL A 95 -2.40 -17.21 -7.45
N GLU A 96 -1.41 -18.00 -7.05
CA GLU A 96 -1.08 -19.27 -7.68
C GLU A 96 -1.56 -20.44 -6.83
N LEU A 97 -2.29 -21.36 -7.45
CA LEU A 97 -2.66 -22.63 -6.84
C LEU A 97 -1.44 -23.56 -6.82
N PHE A 98 -1.17 -24.21 -5.70
CA PHE A 98 -0.19 -25.30 -5.68
C PHE A 98 -0.86 -26.63 -5.30
N PHE A 99 -0.47 -27.68 -6.01
CA PHE A 99 -0.96 -29.04 -5.84
C PHE A 99 0.14 -29.89 -5.21
N ALA A 100 -0.23 -30.86 -4.37
CA ALA A 100 0.74 -31.81 -3.84
C ALA A 100 1.21 -32.74 -4.98
N PRO A 101 2.47 -33.21 -4.97
CA PRO A 101 3.04 -34.04 -6.04
C PRO A 101 2.22 -35.30 -6.34
N ASP A 102 1.58 -35.88 -5.31
CA ASP A 102 0.94 -37.19 -5.38
C ASP A 102 -0.59 -37.12 -5.54
N THR A 103 -1.15 -35.92 -5.74
CA THR A 103 -2.61 -35.74 -5.81
C THR A 103 -3.08 -35.46 -7.22
N ARG A 104 -3.37 -36.52 -8.00
CA ARG A 104 -3.95 -36.40 -9.35
C ARG A 104 -5.46 -36.07 -9.36
N PHE A 105 -6.14 -36.25 -8.24
CA PHE A 105 -7.61 -36.13 -8.14
C PHE A 105 -8.11 -35.30 -6.95
N THR A 106 -7.22 -34.63 -6.21
CA THR A 106 -7.65 -33.70 -5.15
C THR A 106 -7.47 -32.25 -5.59
N GLY A 107 -8.31 -31.36 -5.05
CA GLY A 107 -8.17 -29.92 -5.25
C GLY A 107 -6.82 -29.37 -4.76
N PRO A 108 -6.57 -28.07 -4.94
CA PRO A 108 -5.30 -27.44 -4.58
C PRO A 108 -5.00 -27.62 -3.08
N THR A 109 -3.75 -27.95 -2.78
CA THR A 109 -3.25 -28.09 -1.39
C THR A 109 -3.17 -26.72 -0.71
N GLY A 110 -2.97 -25.66 -1.49
CA GLY A 110 -3.05 -24.29 -1.00
C GLY A 110 -2.79 -23.24 -2.07
N TYR A 111 -2.41 -22.06 -1.61
CA TYR A 111 -2.18 -20.87 -2.43
C TYR A 111 -0.81 -20.28 -2.13
N ARG A 112 -0.15 -19.77 -3.16
CA ARG A 112 1.03 -18.90 -3.06
C ARG A 112 0.66 -17.54 -3.64
N LEU A 113 0.95 -16.49 -2.90
CA LEU A 113 0.70 -15.12 -3.33
C LEU A 113 2.01 -14.49 -3.76
N TRP A 114 2.05 -13.89 -4.94
CA TRP A 114 3.26 -13.32 -5.51
C TRP A 114 3.10 -11.83 -5.73
N VAL A 115 3.92 -11.04 -5.06
CA VAL A 115 3.93 -9.58 -5.26
C VAL A 115 4.78 -9.24 -6.48
N THR A 116 4.19 -8.51 -7.41
CA THR A 116 4.79 -8.15 -8.70
C THR A 116 4.84 -6.64 -8.90
N THR A 117 5.73 -6.17 -9.77
CA THR A 117 5.78 -4.75 -10.18
C THR A 117 4.65 -4.37 -11.14
N GLY A 118 3.95 -5.36 -11.70
CA GLY A 118 2.84 -5.21 -12.64
C GLY A 118 2.58 -6.50 -13.43
N PRO A 119 1.69 -6.44 -14.45
CA PRO A 119 1.34 -7.61 -15.27
C PRO A 119 2.52 -8.13 -16.10
N GLU A 120 3.39 -7.23 -16.54
CA GLU A 120 4.55 -7.57 -17.38
C GLU A 120 5.71 -8.22 -16.60
N ASP A 121 5.63 -8.28 -15.28
CA ASP A 121 6.66 -8.89 -14.44
C ASP A 121 6.62 -10.42 -14.63
N ARG A 122 7.59 -10.97 -15.36
CA ARG A 122 7.70 -12.42 -15.64
C ARG A 122 8.51 -13.17 -14.59
N ASN A 123 9.36 -12.46 -13.85
CA ASN A 123 10.31 -13.04 -12.88
C ASN A 123 9.76 -13.00 -11.45
N PHE A 124 8.43 -12.86 -11.30
CA PHE A 124 7.80 -12.72 -10.00
C PHE A 124 7.99 -13.94 -9.09
N ARG A 125 8.22 -15.12 -9.68
CA ARG A 125 8.45 -16.38 -8.96
C ARG A 125 9.84 -16.47 -8.30
N ASP A 126 10.75 -15.55 -8.60
CA ASP A 126 12.09 -15.50 -7.98
C ASP A 126 12.07 -14.90 -6.57
N ARG A 127 10.92 -14.37 -6.14
CA ARG A 127 10.74 -13.71 -4.83
C ARG A 127 10.25 -14.70 -3.79
N GLN A 128 10.17 -14.28 -2.53
CA GLN A 128 9.52 -15.11 -1.50
C GLN A 128 7.98 -15.03 -1.68
N PRO A 129 7.27 -16.15 -1.88
CA PRO A 129 5.81 -16.13 -1.93
C PRO A 129 5.23 -15.79 -0.55
N TRP A 130 4.13 -15.06 -0.58
CA TRP A 130 3.27 -14.75 0.56
C TRP A 130 2.22 -15.83 0.78
N THR A 131 1.79 -15.93 2.02
CA THR A 131 0.51 -16.54 2.40
C THR A 131 -0.61 -15.50 2.38
N TRP A 132 -1.86 -15.95 2.42
CA TRP A 132 -3.00 -15.04 2.63
C TRP A 132 -2.93 -14.31 3.99
N GLU A 133 -2.30 -14.91 5.00
CA GLU A 133 -2.11 -14.30 6.32
C GLU A 133 -1.07 -13.18 6.26
N ASP A 134 -0.04 -13.32 5.43
CA ASP A 134 0.90 -12.23 5.10
C ASP A 134 0.15 -11.07 4.44
N ALA A 135 -0.68 -11.35 3.44
CA ALA A 135 -1.49 -10.32 2.77
C ALA A 135 -2.45 -9.60 3.75
N ALA A 136 -3.05 -10.32 4.71
CA ALA A 136 -3.92 -9.74 5.73
C ALA A 136 -3.21 -8.80 6.70
N ARG A 137 -1.88 -8.96 6.86
CA ARG A 137 -1.02 -8.13 7.72
C ARG A 137 -0.37 -6.96 6.97
N VAL A 138 -0.65 -6.76 5.69
CA VAL A 138 -0.19 -5.56 4.98
C VAL A 138 -0.91 -4.34 5.55
N ARG A 139 -0.15 -3.33 6.01
CA ARG A 139 -0.68 -2.07 6.55
C ARG A 139 -0.31 -0.89 5.66
N GLY A 140 -1.17 0.12 5.63
CA GLY A 140 -0.95 1.33 4.83
C GLY A 140 -1.07 1.10 3.32
N TRP A 141 -1.71 0.01 2.91
CA TRP A 141 -2.11 -0.23 1.53
C TRP A 141 -3.60 -0.50 1.48
N ASN A 142 -4.26 0.05 0.46
CA ASN A 142 -5.64 -0.24 0.15
C ASN A 142 -5.72 -1.50 -0.71
N LEU A 143 -6.71 -2.33 -0.45
CA LEU A 143 -7.07 -3.44 -1.33
C LEU A 143 -7.80 -2.87 -2.54
N GLY A 144 -7.14 -2.96 -3.69
CA GLY A 144 -7.72 -2.61 -4.98
C GLY A 144 -8.59 -3.72 -5.56
N PRO A 145 -9.02 -3.56 -6.83
CA PRO A 145 -9.89 -4.52 -7.49
C PRO A 145 -9.19 -5.87 -7.70
N ALA A 146 -10.01 -6.92 -7.81
CA ALA A 146 -9.57 -8.20 -8.32
C ALA A 146 -9.05 -8.05 -9.76
N TYR A 147 -8.09 -8.88 -10.13
CA TYR A 147 -7.42 -8.88 -11.41
C TYR A 147 -7.31 -10.32 -11.93
N HIS A 148 -7.29 -10.49 -13.24
CA HIS A 148 -7.13 -11.79 -13.88
C HIS A 148 -6.26 -11.64 -15.12
N ASP A 149 -5.27 -12.52 -15.26
CA ASP A 149 -4.35 -12.56 -16.39
C ASP A 149 -4.01 -14.02 -16.79
N GLU A 150 -3.06 -14.21 -17.71
CA GLU A 150 -2.66 -15.53 -18.17
C GLU A 150 -2.06 -16.44 -17.07
N TYR A 151 -1.67 -15.87 -15.93
CA TYR A 151 -1.16 -16.61 -14.77
C TYR A 151 -2.26 -16.93 -13.75
N GLY A 152 -3.48 -16.41 -13.94
CA GLY A 152 -4.65 -16.71 -13.11
C GLY A 152 -5.21 -15.50 -12.37
N GLU A 153 -5.74 -15.75 -11.18
CA GLU A 153 -6.34 -14.71 -10.33
C GLU A 153 -5.28 -13.85 -9.64
N GLY A 154 -5.63 -12.60 -9.35
CA GLY A 154 -4.82 -11.68 -8.58
C GLY A 154 -5.65 -10.52 -8.04
N PHE A 155 -4.98 -9.57 -7.41
CA PHE A 155 -5.60 -8.33 -6.96
C PHE A 155 -4.56 -7.22 -6.81
N TRP A 156 -5.02 -5.98 -6.91
CA TRP A 156 -4.16 -4.82 -6.71
C TRP A 156 -4.02 -4.46 -5.23
N LEU A 157 -2.83 -4.00 -4.85
CA LEU A 157 -2.60 -3.24 -3.63
C LEU A 157 -2.17 -1.83 -4.03
N GLU A 158 -2.82 -0.83 -3.45
CA GLU A 158 -2.58 0.59 -3.73
C GLU A 158 -1.98 1.25 -2.49
N ARG A 159 -0.84 1.92 -2.65
CA ARG A 159 -0.13 2.49 -1.51
C ARG A 159 -0.91 3.69 -0.96
N THR A 160 -1.07 3.76 0.36
CA THR A 160 -1.62 4.94 1.03
C THR A 160 -0.51 5.84 1.56
N ALA A 161 -0.83 7.10 1.84
CA ALA A 161 0.08 8.03 2.48
C ALA A 161 0.42 7.67 3.95
N HIS A 162 -0.12 6.59 4.51
CA HIS A 162 0.19 6.16 5.88
C HIS A 162 1.51 5.39 6.01
N VAL A 163 2.11 4.96 4.90
CA VAL A 163 3.40 4.23 4.92
C VAL A 163 4.40 4.84 3.95
N PRO A 164 5.69 4.89 4.31
CA PRO A 164 6.72 5.41 3.41
C PRO A 164 6.98 4.48 2.22
N ALA A 165 7.65 5.01 1.21
CA ALA A 165 8.25 4.23 0.13
C ALA A 165 9.32 3.27 0.65
N GLN A 166 9.28 2.01 0.20
CA GLN A 166 10.29 1.03 0.60
C GLN A 166 11.66 1.47 0.09
N GLY A 167 12.67 1.45 0.96
CA GLY A 167 14.03 1.87 0.63
C GLY A 167 14.23 3.40 0.57
N CYS A 168 13.20 4.20 0.88
CA CYS A 168 13.33 5.65 1.04
C CYS A 168 13.48 6.01 2.52
N ILE A 169 14.63 6.57 2.88
CA ILE A 169 14.92 7.05 4.23
C ILE A 169 14.64 8.54 4.29
N ILE A 170 13.80 8.95 5.24
CA ILE A 170 13.45 10.35 5.46
C ILE A 170 14.17 10.83 6.73
N THR A 171 14.96 11.89 6.60
CA THR A 171 15.68 12.49 7.74
C THR A 171 15.22 13.93 7.93
N THR A 172 14.83 14.26 9.16
CA THR A 172 14.32 15.59 9.53
C THR A 172 15.38 16.36 10.32
N ARG A 173 15.58 17.63 9.97
CA ARG A 173 16.40 18.59 10.72
C ARG A 173 15.63 19.87 10.93
N ALA A 174 15.17 20.09 12.15
CA ALA A 174 14.56 21.34 12.59
C ALA A 174 15.64 22.40 12.89
N ARG A 175 15.31 23.65 12.62
CA ARG A 175 16.07 24.88 12.94
C ARG A 175 15.07 25.95 13.36
N ASP A 176 15.54 27.00 14.02
CA ASP A 176 14.69 28.07 14.58
C ASP A 176 13.78 28.74 13.54
N SER A 177 14.22 28.83 12.28
CA SER A 177 13.49 29.50 11.20
C SER A 177 12.92 28.56 10.12
N PHE A 178 13.26 27.27 10.16
CA PHE A 178 12.82 26.31 9.15
C PHE A 178 13.03 24.87 9.57
N THR A 179 12.33 23.96 8.91
CA THR A 179 12.59 22.53 9.02
C THR A 179 12.89 21.92 7.65
N ARG A 180 13.85 20.99 7.62
CA ARG A 180 14.27 20.28 6.39
C ARG A 180 14.02 18.80 6.49
N HIS A 181 13.42 18.22 5.46
CA HIS A 181 13.27 16.79 5.27
C HIS A 181 14.06 16.35 4.05
N ALA A 182 15.10 15.54 4.26
CA ALA A 182 15.87 14.96 3.18
C ALA A 182 15.43 13.52 2.92
N PHE A 183 15.11 13.23 1.66
CA PHE A 183 14.70 11.93 1.17
C PHE A 183 15.90 11.26 0.51
N ARG A 184 16.26 10.08 0.99
CA ARG A 184 17.40 9.31 0.50
C ARG A 184 16.98 7.94 0.01
N VAL A 185 17.42 7.57 -1.18
CA VAL A 185 17.25 6.23 -1.75
C VAL A 185 18.63 5.74 -2.17
N ALA A 186 18.99 4.51 -1.78
CA ALA A 186 20.33 3.97 -2.04
C ALA A 186 21.48 4.90 -1.62
N ARG A 187 21.33 5.58 -0.47
CA ARG A 187 22.26 6.62 0.08
C ARG A 187 22.29 7.95 -0.70
N CYS A 188 21.76 8.00 -1.91
CA CYS A 188 21.62 9.21 -2.72
C CYS A 188 20.50 10.11 -2.18
N ARG A 189 20.75 11.42 -2.01
CA ARG A 189 19.69 12.39 -1.69
C ARG A 189 18.93 12.76 -2.96
N VAL A 190 17.71 12.27 -3.08
CA VAL A 190 16.86 12.43 -4.27
C VAL A 190 15.84 13.56 -4.16
N ALA A 191 15.46 13.94 -2.93
CA ALA A 191 14.64 15.11 -2.68
C ALA A 191 14.98 15.81 -1.36
N LEU A 192 14.66 17.10 -1.28
CA LEU A 192 14.76 17.92 -0.09
C LEU A 192 13.53 18.82 0.01
N LEU A 193 12.69 18.60 1.02
CA LEU A 193 11.60 19.50 1.40
C LEU A 193 12.11 20.48 2.46
N HIS A 194 11.84 21.75 2.24
CA HIS A 194 12.09 22.85 3.15
C HIS A 194 10.76 23.47 3.52
N CYS A 195 10.43 23.51 4.81
CA CYS A 195 9.26 24.18 5.35
C CYS A 195 9.72 25.43 6.09
N THR A 196 9.13 26.58 5.79
CA THR A 196 9.40 27.80 6.54
C THR A 196 8.61 27.76 7.86
N ALA A 197 9.24 28.16 8.96
CA ALA A 197 8.73 28.01 10.32
C ALA A 197 8.52 26.53 10.76
N GLU A 198 7.67 26.32 11.77
CA GLU A 198 7.35 25.00 12.32
C GLU A 198 6.60 24.14 11.30
N CYS A 199 7.02 22.88 11.15
CA CYS A 199 6.33 21.92 10.28
C CYS A 199 4.91 21.64 10.78
N ARG A 200 3.91 22.06 9.99
CA ARG A 200 2.49 21.76 10.23
C ARG A 200 1.98 20.55 9.47
N HIS A 201 2.86 19.84 8.76
CA HIS A 201 2.50 18.61 8.07
C HIS A 201 2.72 17.38 8.96
N ASP A 202 1.88 16.38 8.76
CA ASP A 202 2.05 15.07 9.38
C ASP A 202 3.02 14.19 8.56
N ALA A 203 3.11 12.93 8.94
CA ALA A 203 3.89 11.93 8.20
C ALA A 203 3.32 11.65 6.80
N GLN A 204 2.05 11.98 6.52
CA GLN A 204 1.40 11.63 5.24
C GLN A 204 1.99 12.42 4.08
N LEU A 205 2.27 13.71 4.25
CA LEU A 205 2.96 14.49 3.23
C LEU A 205 4.33 13.87 2.90
N LEU A 206 5.11 13.55 3.94
CA LEU A 206 6.45 12.98 3.78
C LEU A 206 6.37 11.62 3.07
N ASN A 207 5.42 10.77 3.46
CA ASN A 207 5.19 9.50 2.80
C ASN A 207 4.78 9.69 1.34
N ALA A 208 3.84 10.59 1.03
CA ALA A 208 3.42 10.86 -0.34
C ALA A 208 4.57 11.35 -1.24
N ILE A 209 5.42 12.26 -0.73
CA ILE A 209 6.65 12.67 -1.45
C ILE A 209 7.61 11.48 -1.62
N SER A 210 7.74 10.62 -0.61
CA SER A 210 8.60 9.45 -0.68
C SER A 210 8.15 8.48 -1.80
N HIS A 211 6.86 8.36 -2.08
CA HIS A 211 6.32 7.50 -3.15
C HIS A 211 6.69 8.00 -4.54
N ALA A 212 6.84 9.30 -4.69
CA ALA A 212 7.31 9.92 -5.92
C ALA A 212 8.82 9.77 -6.12
N CYS A 213 9.58 9.46 -5.07
CA CYS A 213 11.03 9.29 -5.18
C CYS A 213 11.38 8.12 -6.09
N PRO A 214 12.47 8.23 -6.87
CA PRO A 214 12.95 7.12 -7.69
C PRO A 214 13.35 5.92 -6.84
N GLY A 215 13.20 4.72 -7.40
CA GLY A 215 13.76 3.50 -6.81
C GLY A 215 15.30 3.49 -6.87
N PRO A 216 15.95 2.48 -6.26
CA PRO A 216 17.41 2.37 -6.20
C PRO A 216 18.09 2.50 -7.57
N GLU A 217 17.52 1.91 -8.61
CA GLU A 217 18.05 1.96 -9.99
C GLU A 217 18.05 3.38 -10.59
N GLY A 218 17.14 4.26 -10.14
CA GLY A 218 17.05 5.65 -10.57
C GLY A 218 17.72 6.65 -9.61
N ALA A 219 18.21 6.18 -8.47
CA ALA A 219 18.87 7.00 -7.47
C ALA A 219 20.39 7.01 -7.74
N ASN A 220 20.83 7.86 -8.67
CA ASN A 220 22.24 7.95 -9.05
C ASN A 220 22.98 9.09 -8.31
N GLU A 221 24.20 8.82 -7.80
CA GLU A 221 25.13 9.82 -7.28
C GLU A 221 25.78 10.65 -8.40
N GLU A 222 26.07 9.98 -9.52
CA GLU A 222 26.52 10.58 -10.76
C GLU A 222 25.32 11.22 -11.44
N ARG A 223 25.06 12.49 -11.10
CA ARG A 223 23.88 13.23 -11.56
C ARG A 223 23.82 13.28 -13.08
N VAL A 224 23.08 12.37 -13.70
CA VAL A 224 22.76 12.45 -15.14
C VAL A 224 21.72 13.55 -15.32
N ALA A 225 21.92 14.41 -16.33
CA ALA A 225 20.95 15.42 -16.69
C ALA A 225 19.61 14.77 -16.98
N VAL A 226 18.58 15.19 -16.27
CA VAL A 226 17.23 14.68 -16.52
C VAL A 226 16.79 15.26 -17.87
N PRO A 227 16.25 14.45 -18.79
CA PRO A 227 15.69 14.94 -20.05
C PRO A 227 14.44 15.81 -19.79
N TRP A 228 14.64 17.08 -19.43
CA TRP A 228 13.58 17.97 -18.93
C TRP A 228 12.66 18.57 -20.00
N ALA A 229 12.77 18.17 -21.27
CA ALA A 229 11.82 18.54 -22.32
C ALA A 229 10.36 18.15 -21.96
N LEU A 230 10.17 17.19 -21.04
CA LEU A 230 8.88 16.74 -20.52
C LEU A 230 8.29 17.64 -19.40
N ALA A 231 9.10 18.43 -18.68
CA ALA A 231 8.63 19.27 -17.56
C ALA A 231 7.87 20.53 -17.98
N ARG A 232 7.92 20.92 -19.27
CA ARG A 232 7.04 21.96 -19.81
C ARG A 232 5.54 21.63 -19.65
N LYS A 233 5.21 20.36 -19.35
CA LYS A 233 3.84 19.89 -19.07
C LYS A 233 3.43 19.99 -17.59
N VAL A 234 4.36 20.26 -16.68
CA VAL A 234 4.07 20.36 -15.24
C VAL A 234 3.55 21.76 -14.96
N THR A 235 2.25 21.98 -15.17
CA THR A 235 1.54 23.15 -14.68
C THR A 235 0.89 22.80 -13.34
N VAL A 236 1.23 23.56 -12.30
CA VAL A 236 0.63 23.39 -10.98
C VAL A 236 -0.53 24.36 -10.88
N PRO A 237 -1.79 23.89 -10.83
CA PRO A 237 -2.88 24.80 -10.56
C PRO A 237 -2.66 25.45 -9.19
N PRO A 238 -2.99 26.74 -9.03
CA PRO A 238 -2.92 27.39 -7.73
C PRO A 238 -3.81 26.64 -6.73
N ALA A 239 -3.40 26.63 -5.46
CA ALA A 239 -4.20 26.08 -4.38
C ALA A 239 -4.67 27.24 -3.49
N GLU A 240 -5.92 27.66 -3.65
CA GLU A 240 -6.50 28.78 -2.90
C GLU A 240 -5.61 30.04 -2.94
N ASN A 241 -4.92 30.34 -1.83
CA ASN A 241 -4.05 31.50 -1.63
C ASN A 241 -2.56 31.19 -1.90
N ILE A 242 -2.23 29.99 -2.37
CA ILE A 242 -0.86 29.53 -2.58
C ILE A 242 -0.56 29.45 -4.07
N ARG A 243 0.53 30.11 -4.46
CA ARG A 243 1.09 30.07 -5.82
C ARG A 243 2.33 29.20 -5.84
N PHE A 244 2.49 28.45 -6.93
CA PHE A 244 3.63 27.57 -7.13
C PHE A 244 4.52 28.11 -8.26
N TYR A 245 5.81 28.18 -8.00
CA TYR A 245 6.84 28.50 -8.99
C TYR A 245 7.74 27.28 -9.19
N ILE A 246 7.93 26.89 -10.44
CA ILE A 246 8.80 25.79 -10.82
C ILE A 246 10.02 26.36 -11.54
N ASP A 247 11.20 26.18 -10.94
CA ASP A 247 12.50 26.43 -11.55
C ASP A 247 13.12 25.08 -11.96
N VAL A 248 13.25 24.87 -13.28
CA VAL A 248 13.79 23.64 -13.87
C VAL A 248 15.23 23.90 -14.29
N ARG A 249 16.17 23.14 -13.73
CA ARG A 249 17.59 23.17 -14.06
C ARG A 249 18.05 21.79 -14.56
N PRO A 250 19.17 21.70 -15.31
CA PRO A 250 19.63 20.43 -15.89
C PRO A 250 19.65 19.23 -14.92
N LEU A 251 19.99 19.48 -13.64
CA LEU A 251 20.17 18.44 -12.62
C LEU A 251 19.14 18.49 -11.48
N SER A 252 18.17 19.40 -11.53
CA SER A 252 17.23 19.57 -10.42
C SER A 252 15.96 20.32 -10.82
N VAL A 253 14.85 19.98 -10.16
CA VAL A 253 13.64 20.80 -10.16
C VAL A 253 13.42 21.39 -8.79
N LYS A 254 13.21 22.70 -8.74
CA LYS A 254 12.86 23.42 -7.51
C LYS A 254 11.43 23.91 -7.65
N ILE A 255 10.56 23.41 -6.78
CA ILE A 255 9.18 23.86 -6.62
C ILE A 255 9.13 24.76 -5.38
N THR A 256 8.67 25.99 -5.54
CA THR A 256 8.52 26.97 -4.45
C THR A 256 7.05 27.30 -4.31
N ALA A 257 6.48 27.07 -3.13
CA ALA A 257 5.14 27.48 -2.77
C ALA A 257 5.22 28.81 -2.00
N VAL A 258 4.48 29.81 -2.44
CA VAL A 258 4.37 31.11 -1.77
C VAL A 258 2.92 31.42 -1.43
N ASP A 259 2.70 32.13 -0.34
CA ASP A 259 1.37 32.63 0.04
C ASP A 259 0.98 33.91 -0.73
N SER A 260 -0.18 34.46 -0.38
CA SER A 260 -0.72 35.70 -0.94
C SER A 260 0.16 36.92 -0.64
N ALA A 261 0.91 36.91 0.45
CA ALA A 261 1.90 37.93 0.81
C ALA A 261 3.25 37.74 0.10
N ARG A 262 3.36 36.73 -0.79
CA ARG A 262 4.59 36.33 -1.50
C ARG A 262 5.69 35.82 -0.57
N SER A 263 5.36 35.40 0.65
CA SER A 263 6.29 34.73 1.54
C SER A 263 6.40 33.26 1.16
N GLU A 264 7.61 32.71 1.15
CA GLU A 264 7.81 31.27 0.90
C GLU A 264 7.23 30.47 2.06
N CYS A 265 6.32 29.54 1.77
CA CYS A 265 5.76 28.59 2.74
C CYS A 265 6.52 27.27 2.73
N ALA A 266 6.88 26.81 1.53
CA ALA A 266 7.59 25.55 1.34
C ALA A 266 8.39 25.57 0.05
N ARG A 267 9.46 24.77 0.04
CA ARG A 267 10.29 24.56 -1.14
C ARG A 267 10.69 23.09 -1.25
N LEU A 268 10.31 22.46 -2.34
CA LEU A 268 10.67 21.08 -2.66
C LEU A 268 11.73 21.08 -3.76
N THR A 269 12.90 20.53 -3.47
CA THR A 269 13.98 20.36 -4.43
C THR A 269 14.12 18.89 -4.78
N LEU A 270 13.94 18.55 -6.05
CA LEU A 270 14.10 17.22 -6.62
C LEU A 270 15.46 17.17 -7.33
N SER A 271 16.25 16.14 -7.09
CA SER A 271 17.62 16.01 -7.61
C SER A 271 17.90 14.58 -8.08
N GLY A 272 18.81 14.43 -9.04
CA GLY A 272 19.21 13.14 -9.60
C GLY A 272 18.43 12.75 -10.86
N SER A 273 18.76 11.58 -11.41
CA SER A 273 18.40 11.19 -12.78
C SER A 273 17.12 10.35 -12.93
N GLY A 274 16.55 9.84 -11.83
CA GLY A 274 15.38 8.95 -11.87
C GLY A 274 14.00 9.63 -11.84
N TRP A 275 13.94 10.96 -11.96
CA TRP A 275 12.69 11.73 -11.93
C TRP A 275 12.02 11.73 -13.31
N SER A 276 10.87 11.05 -13.42
CA SER A 276 9.97 11.19 -14.58
C SER A 276 9.01 12.36 -14.38
N ALA A 277 8.35 12.83 -15.45
CA ALA A 277 7.35 13.89 -15.36
C ALA A 277 6.20 13.53 -14.41
N GLU A 278 5.77 12.27 -14.43
CA GLU A 278 4.70 11.75 -13.58
C GLU A 278 5.11 11.75 -12.11
N ARG A 279 6.36 11.39 -11.80
CA ARG A 279 6.91 11.43 -10.44
C ARG A 279 7.02 12.85 -9.91
N VAL A 280 7.48 13.78 -10.75
CA VAL A 280 7.53 15.20 -10.37
C VAL A 280 6.14 15.72 -10.10
N GLN A 281 5.18 15.45 -11.00
CA GLN A 281 3.79 15.85 -10.82
C GLN A 281 3.21 15.27 -9.52
N ALA A 282 3.42 13.98 -9.24
CA ALA A 282 2.96 13.35 -8.00
C ALA A 282 3.55 14.00 -6.73
N ALA A 283 4.85 14.33 -6.74
CA ALA A 283 5.49 15.01 -5.62
C ALA A 283 4.91 16.42 -5.39
N VAL A 284 4.62 17.12 -6.49
CA VAL A 284 4.03 18.46 -6.46
C VAL A 284 2.57 18.41 -6.00
N ASP A 285 1.78 17.46 -6.48
CA ASP A 285 0.40 17.28 -6.06
C ASP A 285 0.29 16.90 -4.58
N ALA A 286 1.22 16.10 -4.06
CA ALA A 286 1.31 15.81 -2.63
C ALA A 286 1.54 17.09 -1.81
N LEU A 287 2.50 17.94 -2.22
CA LEU A 287 2.76 19.22 -1.56
C LEU A 287 1.55 20.16 -1.66
N ARG A 288 0.92 20.23 -2.84
CA ARG A 288 -0.25 21.07 -3.09
C ARG A 288 -1.44 20.66 -2.24
N ALA A 289 -1.76 19.37 -2.18
CA ALA A 289 -2.87 18.84 -1.40
C ALA A 289 -2.69 19.13 0.09
N HIS A 290 -1.48 18.96 0.62
CA HIS A 290 -1.19 19.30 2.00
C HIS A 290 -1.37 20.80 2.28
N LEU A 291 -0.78 21.66 1.45
CA LEU A 291 -0.84 23.11 1.63
C LEU A 291 -2.27 23.67 1.48
N ALA A 292 -3.10 23.08 0.62
CA ALA A 292 -4.52 23.40 0.55
C ALA A 292 -5.26 23.04 1.84
N ALA A 293 -5.00 21.85 2.41
CA ALA A 293 -5.62 21.41 3.66
C ALA A 293 -5.25 22.28 4.87
N VAL A 294 -4.04 22.86 4.89
CA VAL A 294 -3.61 23.79 5.95
C VAL A 294 -4.19 25.19 5.75
N SER A 295 -4.49 25.59 4.52
CA SER A 295 -5.00 26.94 4.19
C SER A 295 -6.51 27.06 4.37
N SER A 296 -7.25 25.95 4.26
CA SER A 296 -8.67 25.90 4.58
C SER A 296 -8.89 26.11 6.09
N PRO A 297 -9.53 27.21 6.53
CA PRO A 297 -9.88 27.37 7.94
C PRO A 297 -10.80 26.23 8.34
N SER A 298 -10.46 25.54 9.43
CA SER A 298 -11.32 24.54 10.06
C SER A 298 -12.69 25.18 10.33
N ARG A 299 -13.70 24.78 9.57
CA ARG A 299 -15.10 25.15 9.80
C ARG A 299 -15.67 24.40 10.99
#